data_AF-A0A355BDF2-F1
#
_entry.id   AF-A0A355BDF2-F1
#
_cell.length_a   1.000
_cell.length_b   1.000
_cell.length_c   1.000
_cell.angle_alpha   90.00
_cell.angle_beta   90.00
_cell.angle_gamma   90.00
#
_symmetry.space_group_name_H-M   'P 1'
#
loop_
_entity.id
_entity.type
_entity.pdbx_description
1 polymer ?
#
loop_
_entity_poly.entity_id
_entity_poly.type
_entity_poly.pdbx_seq_one_letter_code
_entity_poly.pdbx_strand_id
1 'polypeptide(L)'
;ITLYGTEEQKQKYVPKLASGEWFGAYCLTEPGAGSDANSGKTKAVLSEDGTHYKITGGKMWISNAGFCQLFIVFARIEDDKNITGFIVENNPSNGISLGDEEHKLGIRSSSTRQVFFNETKVPLENMLAARGEGFKIAMNALNIGRIKLAAACLDAQRRTISTAINYANERHQFNVPISSFGAIQAKIAEMATSAYAGESATYRAAADIENRINIRISEGNLHQEAELKGVEEFAIECSILKVAVSEDVQNCTDEGIQIFGGMGFSEDAPMESAWRDARITRIYEGTNEINRMLCVGMVVKKAIKGHVDLITPAMAVVNELMEIPSFDVPDYSELFAEEKEMIVKLKKVFLMVAGAAVQKYGTELESHQQLLMAAADILIEIYMAESTLLRTEKLAKKEGADKVQEQIAMAQLYLYHAVDIINQKGKEGIVSFAEGEEQRMMLMGLKRFTKYTNMPNVIALREKIASKLIAENKYIF
;
A
#
# COMPACT_ATOMS: atom_id res chain seq x y z
N ILE A 1 -5.00 21.44 -3.62
CA ILE A 1 -5.29 22.65 -4.43
C ILE A 1 -5.34 22.30 -5.91
N THR A 2 -4.31 21.72 -6.51
CA THR A 2 -4.31 21.32 -7.94
C THR A 2 -5.56 20.55 -8.38
N LEU A 3 -6.02 19.59 -7.58
CA LEU A 3 -7.14 18.72 -7.91
C LEU A 3 -8.53 19.25 -7.57
N TYR A 4 -8.65 20.28 -6.73
CA TYR A 4 -9.94 20.71 -6.16
C TYR A 4 -10.13 22.22 -6.04
N GLY A 5 -9.09 22.99 -6.32
CA GLY A 5 -9.15 24.44 -6.23
C GLY A 5 -9.80 25.05 -7.46
N THR A 6 -10.37 26.25 -7.29
CA THR A 6 -10.78 27.09 -8.41
C THR A 6 -9.55 27.60 -9.17
N GLU A 7 -9.75 28.18 -10.35
CA GLU A 7 -8.63 28.76 -11.11
C GLU A 7 -7.94 29.89 -10.34
N GLU A 8 -8.69 30.73 -9.62
CA GLU A 8 -8.14 31.80 -8.79
C GLU A 8 -7.28 31.24 -7.65
N GLN A 9 -7.76 30.19 -6.97
CA GLN A 9 -6.98 29.51 -5.92
C GLN A 9 -5.72 28.87 -6.50
N LYS A 10 -5.81 28.22 -7.67
CA LYS A 10 -4.65 27.62 -8.34
C LYS A 10 -3.61 28.69 -8.69
N GLN A 11 -4.02 29.77 -9.37
CA GLN A 11 -3.11 30.85 -9.74
C GLN A 11 -2.46 31.53 -8.54
N LYS A 12 -3.19 31.67 -7.42
CA LYS A 12 -2.65 32.28 -6.20
C LYS A 12 -1.61 31.41 -5.49
N TYR A 13 -1.86 30.10 -5.35
CA TYR A 13 -1.07 29.25 -4.46
C TYR A 13 -0.15 28.24 -5.19
N VAL A 14 -0.59 27.65 -6.31
CA VAL A 14 0.14 26.56 -6.96
C VAL A 14 1.53 26.98 -7.46
N PRO A 15 1.74 28.15 -8.08
CA PRO A 15 3.08 28.57 -8.52
C PRO A 15 4.11 28.60 -7.37
N LYS A 16 3.71 29.09 -6.19
CA LYS A 16 4.59 29.16 -5.00
C LYS A 16 4.88 27.78 -4.40
N LEU A 17 3.89 26.90 -4.40
CA LEU A 17 4.04 25.52 -3.94
C LEU A 17 4.91 24.70 -4.91
N ALA A 18 4.75 24.92 -6.22
CA ALA A 18 5.49 24.21 -7.25
C ALA A 18 6.96 24.66 -7.34
N SER A 19 7.25 25.94 -7.07
CA SER A 19 8.62 26.46 -7.02
C SER A 19 9.38 26.09 -5.74
N GLY A 20 8.66 25.70 -4.67
CA GLY A 20 9.22 25.51 -3.34
C GLY A 20 9.44 26.81 -2.57
N GLU A 21 8.97 27.96 -3.07
CA GLU A 21 8.92 29.21 -2.30
C GLU A 21 8.07 29.01 -1.04
N TRP A 22 6.93 28.33 -1.19
CA TRP A 22 6.05 27.96 -0.10
C TRP A 22 5.97 26.44 0.05
N PHE A 23 5.95 26.00 1.30
CA PHE A 23 5.65 24.63 1.70
C PHE A 23 4.22 24.54 2.23
N GLY A 24 3.54 23.45 1.87
CA GLY A 24 2.20 23.12 2.35
C GLY A 24 2.22 22.08 3.47
N ALA A 25 1.19 22.11 4.30
CA ALA A 25 0.88 21.12 5.32
C ALA A 25 -0.61 20.72 5.27
N TYR A 26 -0.91 19.49 5.66
CA TYR A 26 -2.25 18.89 5.52
C TYR A 26 -2.86 18.58 6.90
N CYS A 27 -3.89 19.33 7.27
CA CYS A 27 -4.46 19.42 8.62
C CYS A 27 -5.80 18.66 8.73
N LEU A 28 -5.72 17.33 8.69
CA LEU A 28 -6.88 16.44 8.81
C LEU A 28 -7.05 15.88 10.23
N THR A 29 -6.04 15.16 10.71
CA THR A 29 -6.07 14.38 11.95
C THR A 29 -6.26 15.24 13.20
N GLU A 30 -7.03 14.72 14.14
CA GLU A 30 -7.27 15.30 15.47
C GLU A 30 -7.03 14.24 16.55
N PRO A 31 -6.83 14.61 17.82
CA PRO A 31 -6.61 13.65 18.91
C PRO A 31 -7.71 12.57 19.01
N GLY A 32 -8.96 12.93 18.70
CA GLY A 32 -10.10 12.01 18.70
C GLY A 32 -10.49 11.45 17.33
N ALA A 33 -9.77 11.80 16.25
CA ALA A 33 -10.13 11.43 14.87
C ALA A 33 -8.87 11.14 14.04
N GLY A 34 -8.49 9.86 13.99
CA GLY A 34 -7.41 9.31 13.17
C GLY A 34 -7.95 8.54 11.96
N SER A 35 -8.14 7.22 12.12
CA SER A 35 -8.71 6.36 11.08
C SER A 35 -10.13 6.78 10.68
N ASP A 36 -10.95 7.21 11.64
CA ASP A 36 -12.25 7.85 11.41
C ASP A 36 -12.08 9.36 11.18
N ALA A 37 -11.38 9.72 10.10
CA ALA A 37 -11.01 11.10 9.84
C ALA A 37 -12.22 12.04 9.67
N ASN A 38 -13.39 11.52 9.29
CA ASN A 38 -14.59 12.32 9.10
C ASN A 38 -15.24 12.73 10.43
N SER A 39 -14.90 12.15 11.59
CA SER A 39 -15.50 12.51 12.88
C SER A 39 -14.82 13.67 13.61
N GLY A 40 -13.85 14.32 12.94
CA GLY A 40 -13.19 15.54 13.42
C GLY A 40 -14.16 16.59 13.95
N LYS A 41 -13.72 17.28 15.02
CA LYS A 41 -14.47 18.21 15.85
C LYS A 41 -14.04 19.66 15.68
N THR A 42 -12.97 19.96 14.93
CA THR A 42 -12.65 21.34 14.53
C THR A 42 -13.85 21.95 13.82
N LYS A 43 -14.26 23.14 14.25
CA LYS A 43 -15.46 23.82 13.76
C LYS A 43 -15.11 25.01 12.87
N ALA A 44 -15.95 25.28 11.88
CA ALA A 44 -15.95 26.49 11.09
C ALA A 44 -17.32 27.17 11.24
N VAL A 45 -17.34 28.40 11.77
CA VAL A 45 -18.57 29.18 11.98
C VAL A 45 -18.56 30.39 11.06
N LEU A 46 -19.63 30.58 10.29
CA LEU A 46 -19.75 31.76 9.42
C LEU A 46 -19.84 33.03 10.28
N SER A 47 -19.12 34.08 9.90
CA SER A 47 -19.19 35.38 10.56
C SER A 47 -20.59 36.00 10.43
N GLU A 48 -20.96 36.86 11.38
CA GLU A 48 -22.27 37.54 11.37
C GLU A 48 -22.50 38.37 10.10
N ASP A 49 -21.44 38.96 9.55
CA ASP A 49 -21.46 39.72 8.29
C ASP A 49 -21.39 38.84 7.02
N GLY A 50 -21.26 37.53 7.18
CA GLY A 50 -21.21 36.56 6.09
C GLY A 50 -19.95 36.62 5.22
N THR A 51 -18.86 37.25 5.69
CA THR A 51 -17.65 37.47 4.87
C THR A 51 -16.55 36.42 5.02
N HIS A 52 -16.54 35.67 6.14
CA HIS A 52 -15.49 34.68 6.42
C HIS A 52 -15.98 33.60 7.37
N TYR A 53 -15.27 32.47 7.41
CA TYR A 53 -15.41 31.48 8.48
C TYR A 53 -14.42 31.77 9.60
N LYS A 54 -14.83 31.53 10.84
CA LYS A 54 -13.97 31.46 12.01
C LYS A 54 -13.72 29.99 12.35
N ILE A 55 -12.48 29.55 12.25
CA ILE A 55 -12.09 28.16 12.54
C ILE A 55 -11.54 28.05 13.97
N THR A 56 -12.10 27.11 14.74
CA THR A 56 -11.62 26.80 16.09
C THR A 56 -11.47 25.29 16.27
N GLY A 57 -10.28 24.85 16.69
CA GLY A 57 -9.98 23.44 16.94
C GLY A 57 -8.48 23.15 16.97
N GLY A 58 -8.15 21.88 17.24
CA GLY A 58 -6.77 21.40 17.30
C GLY A 58 -6.53 20.27 16.30
N LYS A 59 -5.40 20.34 15.62
CA LYS A 59 -4.92 19.34 14.66
C LYS A 59 -3.66 18.70 15.20
N MET A 60 -3.48 17.41 14.92
CA MET A 60 -2.42 16.60 15.50
C MET A 60 -1.60 15.89 14.42
N TRP A 61 -0.31 15.72 14.68
CA TRP A 61 0.64 15.04 13.77
C TRP A 61 0.80 15.74 12.42
N ILE A 62 0.88 17.07 12.40
CA ILE A 62 0.92 17.83 11.16
C ILE A 62 2.36 17.96 10.66
N SER A 63 2.67 17.19 9.61
CA SER A 63 3.93 17.26 8.89
C SER A 63 4.15 18.65 8.29
N ASN A 64 5.40 19.12 8.29
CA ASN A 64 5.86 20.43 7.82
C ASN A 64 5.37 21.65 8.64
N ALA A 65 4.60 21.45 9.71
CA ALA A 65 3.99 22.56 10.46
C ALA A 65 5.02 23.58 11.00
N GLY A 66 6.25 23.15 11.30
CA GLY A 66 7.30 24.05 11.78
C GLY A 66 7.83 25.05 10.75
N PHE A 67 7.52 24.89 9.47
CA PHE A 67 8.05 25.76 8.41
C PHE A 67 7.11 26.02 7.22
N CYS A 68 5.90 25.42 7.18
CA CYS A 68 4.97 25.64 6.08
C CYS A 68 4.37 27.05 6.07
N GLN A 69 4.04 27.55 4.88
CA GLN A 69 3.35 28.83 4.68
C GLN A 69 1.84 28.64 4.48
N LEU A 70 1.40 27.40 4.26
CA LEU A 70 0.03 27.10 3.88
C LEU A 70 -0.45 25.80 4.53
N PHE A 71 -1.65 25.83 5.10
CA PHE A 71 -2.37 24.67 5.59
C PHE A 71 -3.59 24.37 4.71
N ILE A 72 -3.86 23.09 4.47
CA ILE A 72 -5.19 22.62 4.07
C ILE A 72 -5.88 22.11 5.33
N VAL A 73 -6.84 22.87 5.86
CA VAL A 73 -7.52 22.59 7.13
C VAL A 73 -8.89 22.02 6.88
N PHE A 74 -9.23 20.93 7.56
CA PHE A 74 -10.58 20.36 7.52
C PHE A 74 -11.36 20.73 8.78
N ALA A 75 -12.58 21.23 8.61
CA ALA A 75 -13.44 21.62 9.72
C ALA A 75 -14.91 21.32 9.41
N ARG A 76 -15.71 21.13 10.44
CA ARG A 76 -17.16 20.93 10.34
C ARG A 76 -17.89 22.26 10.41
N ILE A 77 -18.82 22.47 9.49
CA ILE A 77 -19.79 23.56 9.57
C ILE A 77 -21.05 22.98 10.21
N GLU A 78 -21.48 23.57 11.32
CA GLU A 78 -22.70 23.16 12.04
C GLU A 78 -22.71 21.64 12.33
N ASP A 79 -23.77 20.96 11.91
CA ASP A 79 -24.01 19.52 12.04
C ASP A 79 -23.86 18.77 10.71
N ASP A 80 -23.17 19.36 9.73
CA ASP A 80 -22.91 18.73 8.43
C ASP A 80 -22.38 17.31 8.62
N LYS A 81 -22.90 16.36 7.83
CA LYS A 81 -22.44 14.97 7.84
C LYS A 81 -20.94 14.85 7.55
N ASN A 82 -20.43 15.66 6.63
CA ASN A 82 -19.05 15.62 6.16
C ASN A 82 -18.30 16.91 6.49
N ILE A 83 -17.01 16.78 6.76
CA ILE A 83 -16.10 17.92 6.93
C ILE A 83 -15.93 18.70 5.62
N THR A 84 -15.59 19.98 5.73
CA THR A 84 -15.26 20.91 4.63
C THR A 84 -13.77 21.25 4.66
N GLY A 85 -13.13 21.38 3.50
CA GLY A 85 -11.73 21.76 3.38
C GLY A 85 -11.55 23.26 3.19
N PHE A 86 -10.48 23.82 3.74
CA PHE A 86 -10.15 25.25 3.69
C PHE A 86 -8.66 25.44 3.40
N ILE A 87 -8.33 26.43 2.57
CA ILE A 87 -6.96 26.90 2.36
C ILE A 87 -6.67 27.99 3.39
N VAL A 88 -5.70 27.77 4.28
CA VAL A 88 -5.39 28.68 5.38
C VAL A 88 -3.92 29.04 5.33
N GLU A 89 -3.60 30.30 5.05
CA GLU A 89 -2.22 30.81 5.12
C GLU A 89 -1.74 30.77 6.58
N ASN A 90 -0.51 30.27 6.79
CA ASN A 90 0.08 30.16 8.12
C ASN A 90 0.51 31.54 8.63
N ASN A 91 -0.42 32.24 9.27
CA ASN A 91 -0.18 33.53 9.89
C ASN A 91 -0.49 33.48 11.40
N PRO A 92 0.53 33.54 12.28
CA PRO A 92 0.33 33.55 13.73
C PRO A 92 -0.55 34.69 14.24
N SER A 93 -0.61 35.84 13.54
CA SER A 93 -1.50 36.95 13.91
C SER A 93 -2.99 36.67 13.66
N ASN A 94 -3.32 35.55 13.01
CA ASN A 94 -4.68 35.12 12.70
C ASN A 94 -5.15 33.97 13.61
N GLY A 95 -4.73 33.99 14.88
CA GLY A 95 -5.17 33.00 15.88
C GLY A 95 -4.62 31.59 15.65
N ILE A 96 -3.51 31.45 14.91
CA ILE A 96 -2.84 30.16 14.68
C ILE A 96 -1.66 30.05 15.64
N SER A 97 -1.56 28.93 16.36
CA SER A 97 -0.40 28.61 17.19
C SER A 97 0.03 27.16 16.99
N LEU A 98 1.31 26.88 17.26
CA LEU A 98 1.91 25.57 17.08
C LEU A 98 2.33 25.01 18.44
N GLY A 99 2.16 23.71 18.62
CA GLY A 99 2.84 22.99 19.70
C GLY A 99 4.34 22.86 19.44
N ASP A 100 5.03 22.28 20.41
CA ASP A 100 6.42 21.87 20.24
C ASP A 100 6.55 20.77 19.17
N GLU A 101 7.79 20.55 18.71
CA GLU A 101 8.07 19.41 17.83
C GLU A 101 7.84 18.10 18.57
N GLU A 102 7.15 17.16 17.91
CA GLU A 102 6.87 15.85 18.47
C GLU A 102 8.14 15.01 18.59
N HIS A 103 8.34 14.40 19.76
CA HIS A 103 9.42 13.43 20.02
C HIS A 103 9.03 12.06 19.46
N LYS A 104 9.45 11.79 18.23
CA LYS A 104 9.06 10.60 17.45
C LYS A 104 10.10 9.46 17.53
N LEU A 105 9.63 8.23 17.31
CA LEU A 105 10.49 7.05 17.13
C LEU A 105 11.46 7.22 15.94
N GLY A 106 10.91 7.50 14.77
CA GLY A 106 11.65 7.67 13.50
C GLY A 106 11.29 8.98 12.81
N ILE A 107 11.81 9.14 11.59
CA ILE A 107 11.67 10.31 10.71
C ILE A 107 11.89 11.62 11.48
N ARG A 108 12.91 11.65 12.33
CA ARG A 108 13.20 12.76 13.26
C ARG A 108 13.48 14.08 12.55
N SER A 109 13.94 14.02 11.29
CA SER A 109 14.16 15.18 10.42
C SER A 109 12.86 15.79 9.88
N SER A 110 11.74 15.07 9.91
CA SER A 110 10.43 15.58 9.51
C SER A 110 9.83 16.40 10.65
N SER A 111 9.55 17.68 10.40
CA SER A 111 8.81 18.53 11.34
C SER A 111 7.41 17.96 11.52
N THR A 112 6.97 17.81 12.77
CA THR A 112 5.65 17.30 13.13
C THR A 112 5.18 18.02 14.38
N ARG A 113 4.09 18.76 14.27
CA ARG A 113 3.55 19.54 15.40
C ARG A 113 2.05 19.38 15.53
N GLN A 114 1.54 19.74 16.70
CA GLN A 114 0.14 20.12 16.87
C GLN A 114 -0.07 21.54 16.30
N VAL A 115 -1.24 21.77 15.71
CA VAL A 115 -1.63 23.08 15.18
C VAL A 115 -2.97 23.46 15.77
N PHE A 116 -3.04 24.62 16.41
CA PHE A 116 -4.24 25.12 17.07
C PHE A 116 -4.76 26.35 16.33
N PHE A 117 -6.06 26.34 16.08
CA PHE A 117 -6.80 27.43 15.48
C PHE A 117 -7.76 28.00 16.54
N ASN A 118 -7.70 29.30 16.78
CA ASN A 118 -8.58 30.01 17.69
C ASN A 118 -9.25 31.18 16.96
N GLU A 119 -10.51 30.99 16.57
CA GLU A 119 -11.28 31.93 15.76
C GLU A 119 -10.52 32.42 14.51
N THR A 120 -9.69 31.54 13.92
CA THR A 120 -8.88 31.85 12.74
C THR A 120 -9.79 32.23 11.57
N LYS A 121 -9.62 33.44 11.05
CA LYS A 121 -10.48 33.98 10.00
C LYS A 121 -10.04 33.45 8.65
N VAL A 122 -10.95 32.82 7.92
CA VAL A 122 -10.72 32.25 6.59
C VAL A 122 -11.75 32.83 5.63
N PRO A 123 -11.35 33.60 4.61
CA PRO A 123 -12.27 34.16 3.61
C PRO A 123 -13.09 33.06 2.89
N LEU A 124 -14.29 33.40 2.43
CA LEU A 124 -15.17 32.42 1.76
C LEU A 124 -14.51 31.80 0.52
N GLU A 125 -13.77 32.60 -0.24
CA GLU A 125 -13.06 32.19 -1.46
C GLU A 125 -11.91 31.21 -1.19
N ASN A 126 -11.54 31.01 0.07
CA ASN A 126 -10.55 30.01 0.48
C ASN A 126 -11.17 28.66 0.87
N MET A 127 -12.49 28.49 0.75
CA MET A 127 -13.11 27.16 0.81
C MET A 127 -12.63 26.30 -0.36
N LEU A 128 -12.11 25.10 -0.08
CA LEU A 128 -11.61 24.19 -1.10
C LEU A 128 -12.71 23.21 -1.53
N ALA A 129 -13.01 23.18 -2.84
CA ALA A 129 -14.21 22.58 -3.39
C ALA A 129 -15.51 23.22 -2.83
N ALA A 130 -16.43 22.43 -2.30
CA ALA A 130 -17.70 22.91 -1.76
C ALA A 130 -17.93 22.47 -0.30
N ARG A 131 -18.89 23.09 0.39
CA ARG A 131 -19.35 22.69 1.73
C ARG A 131 -19.71 21.20 1.73
N GLY A 132 -19.13 20.45 2.67
CA GLY A 132 -19.33 19.01 2.82
C GLY A 132 -18.51 18.11 1.88
N GLU A 133 -17.72 18.68 0.95
CA GLU A 133 -16.88 17.90 0.02
C GLU A 133 -15.47 17.61 0.57
N GLY A 134 -15.14 18.05 1.79
CA GLY A 134 -13.81 17.87 2.39
C GLY A 134 -13.42 16.40 2.58
N PHE A 135 -14.36 15.54 2.98
CA PHE A 135 -14.08 14.11 3.13
C PHE A 135 -13.68 13.45 1.80
N LYS A 136 -14.30 13.87 0.69
CA LYS A 136 -13.95 13.40 -0.66
C LYS A 136 -12.55 13.83 -1.07
N ILE A 137 -12.16 15.08 -0.75
CA ILE A 137 -10.78 15.55 -0.94
C ILE A 137 -9.80 14.63 -0.20
N ALA A 138 -10.09 14.32 1.07
CA ALA A 138 -9.25 13.46 1.89
C ALA A 138 -9.12 12.04 1.31
N MET A 139 -10.22 11.42 0.90
CA MET A 139 -10.18 10.07 0.33
C MET A 139 -9.38 9.99 -0.97
N ASN A 140 -9.52 10.98 -1.86
CA ASN A 140 -8.76 10.99 -3.12
C ASN A 140 -7.28 11.32 -2.91
N ALA A 141 -6.96 12.23 -1.97
CA ALA A 141 -5.58 12.49 -1.59
C ALA A 141 -4.90 11.23 -1.01
N LEU A 142 -5.60 10.44 -0.20
CA LEU A 142 -5.09 9.18 0.35
C LEU A 142 -4.77 8.14 -0.72
N ASN A 143 -5.56 8.02 -1.78
CA ASN A 143 -5.25 7.07 -2.87
C ASN A 143 -3.90 7.40 -3.53
N ILE A 144 -3.64 8.69 -3.78
CA ILE A 144 -2.34 9.15 -4.29
C ILE A 144 -1.24 8.95 -3.23
N GLY A 145 -1.51 9.28 -1.97
CA GLY A 145 -0.57 9.11 -0.85
C GLY A 145 -0.10 7.66 -0.70
N ARG A 146 -1.03 6.70 -0.78
CA ARG A 146 -0.79 5.25 -0.68
C ARG A 146 0.19 4.73 -1.73
N ILE A 147 -0.03 5.02 -3.00
CA ILE A 147 0.88 4.55 -4.06
C ILE A 147 2.22 5.28 -4.05
N LYS A 148 2.24 6.58 -3.73
CA LYS A 148 3.49 7.33 -3.57
C LYS A 148 4.31 6.84 -2.39
N LEU A 149 3.64 6.44 -1.31
CA LEU A 149 4.28 5.83 -0.16
C LEU A 149 4.90 4.48 -0.53
N ALA A 150 4.21 3.64 -1.29
CA ALA A 150 4.78 2.39 -1.79
C ALA A 150 6.08 2.66 -2.57
N ALA A 151 6.08 3.66 -3.47
CA ALA A 151 7.29 4.06 -4.20
C ALA A 151 8.44 4.53 -3.27
N ALA A 152 8.13 5.30 -2.22
CA ALA A 152 9.13 5.72 -1.22
C ALA A 152 9.71 4.52 -0.45
N CYS A 153 8.86 3.55 -0.09
CA CYS A 153 9.29 2.32 0.57
C CYS A 153 10.20 1.47 -0.33
N LEU A 154 9.94 1.39 -1.64
CA LEU A 154 10.82 0.69 -2.58
C LEU A 154 12.23 1.29 -2.62
N ASP A 155 12.32 2.61 -2.68
CA ASP A 155 13.60 3.30 -2.68
C ASP A 155 14.37 3.09 -1.35
N ALA A 156 13.66 3.07 -0.22
CA ALA A 156 14.24 2.70 1.07
C ALA A 156 14.72 1.23 1.11
N GLN A 157 13.98 0.29 0.51
CA GLN A 157 14.41 -1.10 0.38
C GLN A 157 15.68 -1.23 -0.46
N ARG A 158 15.75 -0.61 -1.65
CA ARG A 158 16.96 -0.67 -2.50
C ARG A 158 18.21 -0.17 -1.78
N ARG A 159 18.10 0.93 -1.02
CA ARG A 159 19.20 1.45 -0.19
C ARG A 159 19.58 0.49 0.93
N THR A 160 18.59 -0.01 1.67
CA THR A 160 18.80 -0.94 2.78
C THR A 160 19.49 -2.22 2.30
N ILE A 161 18.99 -2.82 1.23
CA ILE A 161 19.56 -4.04 0.62
C ILE A 161 21.00 -3.80 0.17
N SER A 162 21.26 -2.70 -0.54
CA SER A 162 22.60 -2.39 -1.03
C SER A 162 23.59 -2.19 0.13
N THR A 163 23.17 -1.44 1.15
CA THR A 163 23.97 -1.21 2.37
C THR A 163 24.25 -2.51 3.12
N ALA A 164 23.24 -3.39 3.25
CA ALA A 164 23.38 -4.71 3.86
C ALA A 164 24.35 -5.62 3.09
N ILE A 165 24.28 -5.63 1.76
CA ILE A 165 25.20 -6.38 0.90
C ILE A 165 26.64 -5.86 1.06
N ASN A 166 26.83 -4.53 1.04
CA ASN A 166 28.15 -3.93 1.22
C ASN A 166 28.78 -4.36 2.55
N TYR A 167 28.03 -4.21 3.64
CA TYR A 167 28.51 -4.64 4.95
C TYR A 167 28.77 -6.15 5.00
N ALA A 168 27.91 -6.97 4.38
CA ALA A 168 28.09 -8.42 4.35
C ALA A 168 29.37 -8.86 3.61
N ASN A 169 29.77 -8.11 2.58
CA ASN A 169 31.00 -8.35 1.82
C ASN A 169 32.25 -7.88 2.57
N GLU A 170 32.17 -6.81 3.35
CA GLU A 170 33.30 -6.25 4.10
C GLU A 170 33.52 -6.94 5.44
N ARG A 171 32.44 -7.32 6.13
CA ARG A 171 32.51 -7.90 7.47
C ARG A 171 33.00 -9.35 7.40
N HIS A 172 34.09 -9.62 8.09
CA HIS A 172 34.65 -10.98 8.21
C HIS A 172 34.32 -11.59 9.58
N GLN A 173 33.87 -12.84 9.59
CA GLN A 173 33.77 -13.71 10.76
C GLN A 173 34.20 -15.12 10.36
N PHE A 174 34.77 -15.89 11.30
CA PHE A 174 35.33 -17.21 10.99
C PHE A 174 36.28 -17.20 9.79
N ASN A 175 37.06 -16.12 9.65
CA ASN A 175 38.04 -15.85 8.59
C ASN A 175 37.49 -15.77 7.15
N VAL A 176 36.18 -15.57 6.96
CA VAL A 176 35.55 -15.35 5.65
C VAL A 176 34.57 -14.17 5.71
N PRO A 177 34.25 -13.52 4.57
CA PRO A 177 33.16 -12.55 4.50
C PRO A 177 31.85 -13.19 4.93
N ILE A 178 31.02 -12.48 5.71
CA ILE A 178 29.74 -13.06 6.16
C ILE A 178 28.77 -13.31 4.99
N SER A 179 28.96 -12.63 3.85
CA SER A 179 28.22 -12.90 2.61
C SER A 179 28.41 -14.32 2.06
N SER A 180 29.45 -15.06 2.49
CA SER A 180 29.61 -16.46 2.11
C SER A 180 28.73 -17.42 2.92
N PHE A 181 28.05 -16.97 3.98
CA PHE A 181 27.19 -17.82 4.79
C PHE A 181 25.79 -17.93 4.17
N GLY A 182 25.29 -19.16 4.00
CA GLY A 182 23.96 -19.41 3.45
C GLY A 182 22.83 -18.70 4.20
N ALA A 183 22.96 -18.50 5.52
CA ALA A 183 21.98 -17.75 6.32
C ALA A 183 21.93 -16.26 5.97
N ILE A 184 23.06 -15.65 5.59
CA ILE A 184 23.11 -14.25 5.14
C ILE A 184 22.61 -14.15 3.69
N GLN A 185 22.98 -15.11 2.85
CA GLN A 185 22.50 -15.20 1.47
C GLN A 185 20.97 -15.32 1.42
N ALA A 186 20.37 -16.14 2.29
CA ALA A 186 18.92 -16.26 2.40
C ALA A 186 18.28 -14.88 2.68
N LYS A 187 18.78 -14.12 3.65
CA LYS A 187 18.26 -12.78 3.98
C LYS A 187 18.36 -11.82 2.79
N ILE A 188 19.52 -11.78 2.12
CA ILE A 188 19.72 -10.94 0.93
C ILE A 188 18.72 -11.30 -0.17
N ALA A 189 18.53 -12.60 -0.44
CA ALA A 189 17.62 -13.07 -1.46
C ALA A 189 16.15 -12.74 -1.14
N GLU A 190 15.71 -12.91 0.11
CA GLU A 190 14.34 -12.60 0.52
C GLU A 190 14.06 -11.09 0.41
N MET A 191 14.95 -10.24 0.93
CA MET A 191 14.79 -8.79 0.82
C MET A 191 14.72 -8.33 -0.65
N ALA A 192 15.60 -8.88 -1.51
CA ALA A 192 15.60 -8.55 -2.93
C ALA A 192 14.33 -9.03 -3.65
N THR A 193 13.82 -10.21 -3.28
CA THR A 193 12.60 -10.78 -3.85
C THR A 193 11.38 -9.94 -3.51
N SER A 194 11.21 -9.54 -2.25
CA SER A 194 10.14 -8.60 -1.84
C SER A 194 10.26 -7.24 -2.54
N ALA A 195 11.47 -6.68 -2.63
CA ALA A 195 11.68 -5.40 -3.32
C ALA A 195 11.32 -5.48 -4.82
N TYR A 196 11.73 -6.56 -5.50
CA TYR A 196 11.42 -6.78 -6.91
C TYR A 196 9.91 -6.99 -7.13
N ALA A 197 9.24 -7.74 -6.25
CA ALA A 197 7.80 -7.96 -6.32
C ALA A 197 7.01 -6.66 -6.08
N GLY A 198 7.37 -5.91 -5.03
CA GLY A 198 6.78 -4.61 -4.72
C GLY A 198 6.99 -3.59 -5.85
N GLU A 199 8.16 -3.59 -6.48
CA GLU A 199 8.42 -2.73 -7.63
C GLU A 199 7.55 -3.12 -8.83
N SER A 200 7.45 -4.42 -9.12
CA SER A 200 6.62 -4.93 -10.21
C SER A 200 5.16 -4.53 -10.06
N ALA A 201 4.60 -4.70 -8.85
CA ALA A 201 3.23 -4.37 -8.54
C ALA A 201 2.97 -2.85 -8.49
N THR A 202 3.89 -2.09 -7.89
CA THR A 202 3.74 -0.62 -7.77
C THR A 202 3.75 0.06 -9.13
N TYR A 203 4.69 -0.31 -10.01
CA TYR A 203 4.78 0.28 -11.34
C TYR A 203 3.69 -0.24 -12.29
N ARG A 204 3.16 -1.46 -12.09
CA ARG A 204 1.94 -1.92 -12.78
C ARG A 204 0.76 -1.02 -12.46
N ALA A 205 0.44 -0.81 -11.18
CA ALA A 205 -0.66 0.06 -10.77
C ALA A 205 -0.48 1.50 -11.27
N ALA A 206 0.75 2.04 -11.19
CA ALA A 206 1.03 3.38 -11.69
C ALA A 206 0.79 3.50 -13.20
N ALA A 207 1.22 2.51 -13.99
CA ALA A 207 0.97 2.47 -15.43
C ALA A 207 -0.53 2.32 -15.74
N ASP A 208 -1.26 1.49 -14.99
CA ASP A 208 -2.70 1.30 -15.17
C ASP A 208 -3.49 2.59 -14.86
N ILE A 209 -3.10 3.31 -13.80
CA ILE A 209 -3.64 4.63 -13.46
C ILE A 209 -3.39 5.61 -14.62
N GLU A 210 -2.14 5.72 -15.08
CA GLU A 210 -1.77 6.64 -16.16
C GLU A 210 -2.52 6.31 -17.46
N ASN A 211 -2.60 5.03 -17.82
CA ASN A 211 -3.39 4.57 -18.97
C ASN A 211 -4.86 4.99 -18.83
N ARG A 212 -5.44 4.86 -17.63
CA ARG A 212 -6.84 5.23 -17.41
C ARG A 212 -7.07 6.73 -17.46
N ILE A 213 -6.13 7.53 -16.96
CA ILE A 213 -6.15 8.99 -17.10
C ILE A 213 -6.15 9.36 -18.59
N ASN A 214 -5.25 8.77 -19.38
CA ASN A 214 -5.14 9.02 -20.81
C ASN A 214 -6.41 8.61 -21.58
N ILE A 215 -7.00 7.46 -21.25
CA ILE A 215 -8.29 7.04 -21.81
C ILE A 215 -9.37 8.09 -21.52
N ARG A 216 -9.49 8.56 -20.28
CA ARG A 216 -10.51 9.55 -19.90
C ARG A 216 -10.30 10.90 -20.60
N ILE A 217 -9.05 11.34 -20.77
CA ILE A 217 -8.74 12.54 -21.55
C ILE A 217 -9.18 12.35 -23.01
N SER A 218 -8.92 11.17 -23.60
CA SER A 218 -9.36 10.87 -24.97
C SER A 218 -10.88 10.80 -25.13
N GLU A 219 -11.61 10.48 -24.04
CA GLU A 219 -13.07 10.50 -23.96
C GLU A 219 -13.66 11.92 -23.75
N GLY A 220 -12.79 12.94 -23.60
CA GLY A 220 -13.18 14.36 -23.50
C GLY A 220 -13.21 14.92 -22.07
N ASN A 221 -12.79 14.17 -21.06
CA ASN A 221 -12.71 14.68 -19.69
C ASN A 221 -11.60 15.74 -19.57
N LEU A 222 -11.84 16.76 -18.74
CA LEU A 222 -10.78 17.69 -18.32
C LEU A 222 -9.67 16.92 -17.60
N HIS A 223 -8.42 17.32 -17.77
CA HIS A 223 -7.26 16.65 -17.16
C HIS A 223 -7.43 16.43 -15.64
N GLN A 224 -7.90 17.45 -14.91
CA GLN A 224 -8.17 17.38 -13.47
C GLN A 224 -9.20 16.29 -13.10
N GLU A 225 -10.27 16.15 -13.90
CA GLU A 225 -11.30 15.14 -13.68
C GLU A 225 -10.78 13.74 -14.04
N ALA A 226 -10.05 13.64 -15.15
CA ALA A 226 -9.41 12.41 -15.59
C ALA A 226 -8.42 11.88 -14.55
N GLU A 227 -7.60 12.75 -13.95
CA GLU A 227 -6.65 12.43 -12.89
C GLU A 227 -7.36 11.89 -11.64
N LEU A 228 -8.36 12.62 -11.15
CA LEU A 228 -9.15 12.20 -9.98
C LEU A 228 -9.80 10.83 -10.20
N LYS A 229 -10.49 10.66 -11.33
CA LYS A 229 -11.22 9.42 -11.62
C LYS A 229 -10.32 8.26 -12.01
N GLY A 230 -9.20 8.53 -12.66
CA GLY A 230 -8.19 7.54 -12.99
C GLY A 230 -7.63 6.91 -11.72
N VAL A 231 -7.19 7.72 -10.75
CA VAL A 231 -6.68 7.21 -9.48
C VAL A 231 -7.77 6.52 -8.65
N GLU A 232 -8.98 7.09 -8.57
CA GLU A 232 -10.11 6.50 -7.83
C GLU A 232 -10.44 5.07 -8.31
N GLU A 233 -10.28 4.80 -9.60
CA GLU A 233 -10.57 3.49 -10.19
C GLU A 233 -9.64 2.39 -9.65
N PHE A 234 -8.41 2.73 -9.28
CA PHE A 234 -7.37 1.83 -8.75
C PHE A 234 -7.13 1.99 -7.24
N ALA A 235 -8.13 2.45 -6.49
CA ALA A 235 -8.03 2.61 -5.03
C ALA A 235 -7.77 1.27 -4.29
N ILE A 236 -8.19 0.14 -4.87
CA ILE A 236 -7.96 -1.20 -4.33
C ILE A 236 -6.47 -1.53 -4.41
N GLU A 237 -5.87 -1.35 -5.59
CA GLU A 237 -4.46 -1.58 -5.86
C GLU A 237 -3.59 -0.64 -5.02
N CYS A 238 -3.97 0.64 -4.89
CA CYS A 238 -3.28 1.58 -4.00
C CYS A 238 -3.26 1.08 -2.55
N SER A 239 -4.39 0.53 -2.06
CA SER A 239 -4.48 0.00 -0.69
C SER A 239 -3.66 -1.29 -0.52
N ILE A 240 -3.68 -2.20 -1.50
CA ILE A 240 -2.84 -3.41 -1.54
C ILE A 240 -1.37 -3.04 -1.43
N LEU A 241 -0.90 -2.13 -2.29
CA LEU A 241 0.49 -1.72 -2.37
C LEU A 241 0.95 -0.99 -1.12
N LYS A 242 0.09 -0.15 -0.54
CA LYS A 242 0.41 0.52 0.72
C LYS A 242 0.68 -0.50 1.82
N VAL A 243 -0.13 -1.55 1.93
CA VAL A 243 0.05 -2.60 2.94
C VAL A 243 1.32 -3.39 2.65
N ALA A 244 1.37 -4.05 1.49
CA ALA A 244 2.44 -4.99 1.14
C ALA A 244 3.82 -4.33 1.24
N VAL A 245 4.02 -3.20 0.56
CA VAL A 245 5.34 -2.59 0.45
C VAL A 245 5.77 -1.91 1.76
N SER A 246 4.83 -1.48 2.60
CA SER A 246 5.14 -0.98 3.96
C SER A 246 5.57 -2.09 4.94
N GLU A 247 5.07 -3.32 4.74
CA GLU A 247 5.47 -4.49 5.52
C GLU A 247 6.81 -5.03 5.02
N ASP A 248 6.99 -5.09 3.70
CA ASP A 248 8.25 -5.49 3.07
C ASP A 248 9.41 -4.58 3.48
N VAL A 249 9.24 -3.24 3.49
CA VAL A 249 10.31 -2.32 3.94
C VAL A 249 10.62 -2.48 5.43
N GLN A 250 9.62 -2.76 6.26
CA GLN A 250 9.85 -3.02 7.69
C GLN A 250 10.66 -4.30 7.87
N ASN A 251 10.31 -5.38 7.17
CA ASN A 251 11.03 -6.65 7.22
C ASN A 251 12.45 -6.50 6.64
N CYS A 252 12.60 -5.76 5.55
CA CYS A 252 13.88 -5.48 4.92
C CYS A 252 14.84 -4.73 5.85
N THR A 253 14.35 -3.71 6.55
CA THR A 253 15.16 -2.96 7.52
C THR A 253 15.48 -3.77 8.78
N ASP A 254 14.56 -4.63 9.21
CA ASP A 254 14.80 -5.59 10.31
C ASP A 254 15.92 -6.57 9.96
N GLU A 255 15.87 -7.14 8.75
CA GLU A 255 16.91 -8.03 8.26
C GLU A 255 18.23 -7.30 7.98
N GLY A 256 18.16 -6.04 7.58
CA GLY A 256 19.31 -5.14 7.51
C GLY A 256 20.02 -5.00 8.86
N ILE A 257 19.28 -4.74 9.95
CA ILE A 257 19.83 -4.72 11.31
C ILE A 257 20.48 -6.05 11.63
N GLN A 258 19.79 -7.16 11.33
CA GLN A 258 20.28 -8.50 11.64
C GLN A 258 21.59 -8.84 10.91
N ILE A 259 21.75 -8.42 9.65
CA ILE A 259 23.00 -8.58 8.89
C ILE A 259 24.13 -7.75 9.50
N PHE A 260 23.82 -6.54 10.01
CA PHE A 260 24.80 -5.70 10.70
C PHE A 260 25.17 -6.25 12.10
N GLY A 261 24.31 -7.06 12.70
CA GLY A 261 24.46 -7.55 14.07
C GLY A 261 24.44 -6.39 15.08
N GLY A 262 25.36 -6.40 16.05
CA GLY A 262 25.42 -5.34 17.07
C GLY A 262 25.61 -3.92 16.48
N MET A 263 26.27 -3.79 15.32
CA MET A 263 26.38 -2.49 14.65
C MET A 263 25.05 -1.98 14.12
N GLY A 264 24.10 -2.88 13.81
CA GLY A 264 22.77 -2.51 13.33
C GLY A 264 21.90 -1.86 14.40
N PHE A 265 22.29 -1.98 15.67
CA PHE A 265 21.64 -1.34 16.81
C PHE A 265 22.29 0.01 17.21
N SER A 266 23.45 0.36 16.64
CA SER A 266 24.14 1.61 16.94
C SER A 266 23.64 2.75 16.04
N GLU A 267 23.41 3.94 16.62
CA GLU A 267 23.14 5.18 15.87
C GLU A 267 24.35 5.62 15.02
N ASP A 268 25.53 5.04 15.23
CA ASP A 268 26.71 5.26 14.37
C ASP A 268 26.58 4.58 12.99
N ALA A 269 25.67 3.61 12.84
CA ALA A 269 25.40 2.94 11.57
C ALA A 269 24.04 3.36 11.00
N PRO A 270 23.89 3.45 9.67
CA PRO A 270 22.64 3.93 9.06
C PRO A 270 21.46 2.99 9.28
N MET A 271 21.70 1.74 9.66
CA MET A 271 20.70 0.67 9.63
C MET A 271 19.63 0.82 10.71
N GLU A 272 20.00 1.29 11.90
CA GLU A 272 19.01 1.54 12.96
C GLU A 272 17.98 2.59 12.50
N SER A 273 18.46 3.64 11.81
CA SER A 273 17.62 4.77 11.45
C SER A 273 16.60 4.35 10.41
N ALA A 274 17.04 3.53 9.45
CA ALA A 274 16.18 2.93 8.44
C ALA A 274 15.04 2.13 9.08
N TRP A 275 15.33 1.34 10.13
CA TRP A 275 14.32 0.55 10.84
C TRP A 275 13.32 1.42 11.60
N ARG A 276 13.80 2.42 12.37
CA ARG A 276 12.91 3.34 13.10
C ARG A 276 12.01 4.13 12.14
N ASP A 277 12.56 4.56 11.02
CA ASP A 277 11.86 5.36 10.02
C ASP A 277 10.84 4.52 9.24
N ALA A 278 11.14 3.26 8.93
CA ALA A 278 10.21 2.35 8.27
C ALA A 278 8.92 2.11 9.09
N ARG A 279 8.99 2.20 10.42
CA ARG A 279 7.86 1.82 11.29
C ARG A 279 6.60 2.64 11.08
N ILE A 280 6.73 3.93 10.77
CA ILE A 280 5.57 4.81 10.58
C ILE A 280 4.78 4.48 9.31
N THR A 281 5.42 3.80 8.34
CA THR A 281 4.83 3.51 7.03
C THR A 281 3.58 2.63 7.10
N ARG A 282 3.52 1.78 8.12
CA ARG A 282 2.39 0.89 8.40
C ARG A 282 1.21 1.59 9.09
N ILE A 283 1.36 2.85 9.48
CA ILE A 283 0.39 3.62 10.28
C ILE A 283 -0.25 4.75 9.47
N TYR A 284 0.55 5.65 8.88
CA TYR A 284 0.00 6.77 8.11
C TYR A 284 -0.57 6.33 6.76
N GLU A 285 -1.23 7.24 6.02
CA GLU A 285 -1.99 6.90 4.80
C GLU A 285 -3.11 5.86 5.06
N GLY A 286 -3.64 5.89 6.29
CA GLY A 286 -4.50 4.87 6.89
C GLY A 286 -3.69 3.66 7.37
N THR A 287 -4.03 3.10 8.54
CA THR A 287 -3.29 1.93 9.05
C THR A 287 -3.41 0.75 8.09
N ASN A 288 -2.49 -0.22 8.20
CA ASN A 288 -2.56 -1.39 7.35
C ASN A 288 -3.87 -2.19 7.56
N GLU A 289 -4.44 -2.20 8.76
CA GLU A 289 -5.73 -2.84 9.06
C GLU A 289 -6.87 -2.15 8.30
N ILE A 290 -6.90 -0.82 8.29
CA ILE A 290 -7.88 -0.04 7.52
C ILE A 290 -7.72 -0.31 6.03
N ASN A 291 -6.49 -0.33 5.51
CA ASN A 291 -6.25 -0.59 4.09
C ASN A 291 -6.64 -2.02 3.67
N ARG A 292 -6.39 -3.02 4.52
CA ARG A 292 -6.85 -4.41 4.32
C ARG A 292 -8.37 -4.50 4.25
N MET A 293 -9.08 -3.89 5.20
CA MET A 293 -10.54 -3.88 5.16
C MET A 293 -11.07 -3.12 3.94
N LEU A 294 -10.45 -2.00 3.59
CA LEU A 294 -10.86 -1.19 2.43
C LEU A 294 -10.68 -1.93 1.11
N CYS A 295 -9.57 -2.65 0.88
CA CYS A 295 -9.35 -3.31 -0.40
C CYS A 295 -10.43 -4.36 -0.70
N VAL A 296 -10.78 -5.19 0.29
CA VAL A 296 -11.86 -6.19 0.16
C VAL A 296 -13.23 -5.51 0.08
N GLY A 297 -13.51 -4.56 0.97
CA GLY A 297 -14.77 -3.82 0.98
C GLY A 297 -15.06 -3.10 -0.34
N MET A 298 -14.04 -2.52 -0.96
CA MET A 298 -14.16 -1.88 -2.28
C MET A 298 -14.41 -2.88 -3.41
N VAL A 299 -13.77 -4.06 -3.38
CA VAL A 299 -14.04 -5.16 -4.33
C VAL A 299 -15.51 -5.60 -4.24
N VAL A 300 -16.00 -5.87 -3.03
CA VAL A 300 -17.41 -6.24 -2.79
C VAL A 300 -18.37 -5.13 -3.23
N LYS A 301 -18.07 -3.88 -2.89
CA LYS A 301 -18.89 -2.72 -3.30
C LYS A 301 -18.93 -2.54 -4.82
N LYS A 302 -17.81 -2.75 -5.53
CA LYS A 302 -17.78 -2.74 -7.00
C LYS A 302 -18.65 -3.86 -7.57
N ALA A 303 -18.67 -5.04 -6.93
CA ALA A 303 -19.51 -6.14 -7.36
C ALA A 303 -21.01 -5.89 -7.16
N ILE A 304 -21.41 -5.36 -6.00
CA ILE A 304 -22.81 -4.97 -5.73
C ILE A 304 -23.30 -3.92 -6.73
N LYS A 305 -22.42 -3.01 -7.17
CA LYS A 305 -22.73 -2.00 -8.19
C LYS A 305 -22.70 -2.53 -9.63
N GLY A 306 -22.37 -3.80 -9.84
CA GLY A 306 -22.25 -4.39 -11.18
C GLY A 306 -21.03 -3.91 -11.97
N HIS A 307 -20.04 -3.29 -11.33
CA HIS A 307 -18.80 -2.86 -11.98
C HIS A 307 -17.82 -4.02 -12.17
N VAL A 308 -17.94 -5.08 -11.36
CA VAL A 308 -17.11 -6.30 -11.42
C VAL A 308 -18.02 -7.50 -11.15
N ASP A 309 -17.93 -8.54 -11.96
CA ASP A 309 -18.65 -9.80 -11.67
C ASP A 309 -17.82 -10.70 -10.75
N LEU A 310 -18.23 -10.81 -9.48
CA LEU A 310 -17.66 -11.75 -8.51
C LEU A 310 -18.51 -12.98 -8.26
N ILE A 311 -19.82 -12.89 -8.54
CA ILE A 311 -20.78 -13.94 -8.17
C ILE A 311 -20.65 -15.11 -9.13
N THR A 312 -20.62 -14.85 -10.45
CA THR A 312 -20.52 -15.92 -11.45
C THR A 312 -19.22 -16.72 -11.30
N PRO A 313 -18.03 -16.09 -11.15
CA PRO A 313 -16.80 -16.83 -10.93
C PRO A 313 -16.79 -17.59 -9.59
N ALA A 314 -17.35 -17.03 -8.51
CA ALA A 314 -17.44 -17.74 -7.24
C ALA A 314 -18.34 -18.97 -7.31
N MET A 315 -19.49 -18.88 -7.99
CA MET A 315 -20.37 -20.03 -8.24
C MET A 315 -19.69 -21.10 -9.08
N ALA A 316 -18.90 -20.72 -10.09
CA ALA A 316 -18.13 -21.65 -10.89
C ALA A 316 -17.11 -22.43 -10.04
N VAL A 317 -16.45 -21.76 -9.09
CA VAL A 317 -15.53 -22.42 -8.14
C VAL A 317 -16.28 -23.42 -7.25
N VAL A 318 -17.46 -23.07 -6.74
CA VAL A 318 -18.28 -24.01 -5.95
C VAL A 318 -18.66 -25.24 -6.75
N ASN A 319 -19.05 -25.08 -8.02
CA ASN A 319 -19.37 -26.21 -8.89
C ASN A 319 -18.14 -27.10 -9.14
N GLU A 320 -16.97 -26.51 -9.39
CA GLU A 320 -15.71 -27.25 -9.58
C GLU A 320 -15.29 -28.07 -8.34
N LEU A 321 -15.70 -27.65 -7.14
CA LEU A 321 -15.45 -28.41 -5.90
C LEU A 321 -16.32 -29.67 -5.77
N MET A 322 -17.49 -29.68 -6.44
CA MET A 322 -18.38 -30.84 -6.48
C MET A 322 -17.99 -31.84 -7.57
N GLU A 323 -17.20 -31.42 -8.56
CA GLU A 323 -16.72 -32.26 -9.64
C GLU A 323 -15.52 -33.13 -9.22
N ILE A 324 -15.39 -34.29 -9.87
CA ILE A 324 -14.22 -35.16 -9.68
C ILE A 324 -13.01 -34.44 -10.29
N PRO A 325 -11.92 -34.21 -9.53
CA PRO A 325 -10.72 -33.58 -10.06
C PRO A 325 -10.15 -34.37 -11.24
N SER A 326 -9.72 -33.67 -12.29
CA SER A 326 -8.87 -34.31 -13.30
C SER A 326 -7.53 -34.73 -12.67
N PHE A 327 -7.04 -35.89 -13.09
CA PHE A 327 -5.72 -36.42 -12.74
C PHE A 327 -4.68 -36.16 -13.83
N ASP A 328 -5.07 -35.50 -14.92
CA ASP A 328 -4.16 -35.13 -16.00
C ASP A 328 -3.14 -34.12 -15.46
N VAL A 329 -1.88 -34.36 -15.77
CA VAL A 329 -0.80 -33.43 -15.46
C VAL A 329 -0.67 -32.51 -16.67
N PRO A 330 -0.92 -31.19 -16.53
CA PRO A 330 -0.73 -30.24 -17.61
C PRO A 330 0.72 -30.22 -18.09
N ASP A 331 0.91 -29.88 -19.37
CA ASP A 331 2.26 -29.65 -19.88
C ASP A 331 2.81 -28.34 -19.33
N TYR A 332 3.90 -28.43 -18.58
CA TYR A 332 4.61 -27.30 -17.98
C TYR A 332 5.96 -27.05 -18.67
N SER A 333 6.10 -27.43 -19.93
CA SER A 333 7.32 -27.20 -20.72
C SER A 333 7.60 -25.72 -20.99
N GLU A 334 6.56 -24.88 -21.07
CA GLU A 334 6.72 -23.43 -21.25
C GLU A 334 7.10 -22.72 -19.96
N LEU A 335 7.96 -21.69 -20.07
CA LEU A 335 8.32 -20.84 -18.94
C LEU A 335 7.08 -20.25 -18.28
N PHE A 336 6.96 -20.46 -16.96
CA PHE A 336 5.86 -20.00 -16.12
C PHE A 336 4.49 -20.66 -16.39
N ALA A 337 4.42 -21.76 -17.13
CA ALA A 337 3.16 -22.46 -17.33
C ALA A 337 2.50 -22.88 -16.00
N GLU A 338 3.27 -23.52 -15.11
CA GLU A 338 2.76 -23.94 -13.79
C GLU A 338 2.48 -22.75 -12.88
N GLU A 339 3.34 -21.74 -12.89
CA GLU A 339 3.20 -20.55 -12.06
C GLU A 339 1.96 -19.73 -12.44
N LYS A 340 1.64 -19.63 -13.74
CA LYS A 340 0.40 -18.97 -14.20
C LYS A 340 -0.84 -19.77 -13.79
N GLU A 341 -0.80 -21.09 -13.90
CA GLU A 341 -1.88 -21.94 -13.42
C GLU A 341 -2.08 -21.77 -11.91
N MET A 342 -0.98 -21.67 -11.15
CA MET A 342 -1.02 -21.41 -9.72
C MET A 342 -1.71 -20.08 -9.42
N ILE A 343 -1.38 -18.99 -10.12
CA ILE A 343 -2.09 -17.70 -9.97
C ILE A 343 -3.60 -17.85 -10.19
N VAL A 344 -4.02 -18.60 -11.22
CA VAL A 344 -5.44 -18.88 -11.47
C VAL A 344 -6.06 -19.63 -10.31
N LYS A 345 -5.41 -20.68 -9.80
CA LYS A 345 -5.89 -21.45 -8.63
C LYS A 345 -5.97 -20.59 -7.37
N LEU A 346 -4.99 -19.72 -7.12
CA LEU A 346 -5.00 -18.80 -5.97
C LEU A 346 -6.15 -17.78 -6.05
N LYS A 347 -6.50 -17.29 -7.24
CA LYS A 347 -7.73 -16.49 -7.44
C LYS A 347 -9.00 -17.26 -7.08
N LYS A 348 -9.04 -18.57 -7.33
CA LYS A 348 -10.16 -19.42 -6.87
C LYS A 348 -10.22 -19.50 -5.34
N VAL A 349 -9.07 -19.53 -4.65
CA VAL A 349 -9.04 -19.45 -3.18
C VAL A 349 -9.66 -18.15 -2.68
N PHE A 350 -9.31 -17.01 -3.28
CA PHE A 350 -9.94 -15.74 -2.93
C PHE A 350 -11.46 -15.77 -3.16
N LEU A 351 -11.91 -16.21 -4.33
CA LEU A 351 -13.35 -16.30 -4.66
C LEU A 351 -14.10 -17.25 -3.72
N MET A 352 -13.48 -18.37 -3.36
CA MET A 352 -14.03 -19.36 -2.44
C MET A 352 -14.19 -18.78 -1.02
N VAL A 353 -13.19 -18.06 -0.51
CA VAL A 353 -13.23 -17.49 0.86
C VAL A 353 -14.10 -16.22 0.89
N ALA A 354 -13.81 -15.24 0.04
CA ALA A 354 -14.51 -13.96 0.03
C ALA A 354 -15.95 -14.11 -0.48
N GLY A 355 -16.19 -14.92 -1.51
CA GLY A 355 -17.53 -15.16 -2.05
C GLY A 355 -18.45 -15.83 -1.02
N ALA A 356 -17.98 -16.90 -0.36
CA ALA A 356 -18.75 -17.56 0.68
C ALA A 356 -18.98 -16.64 1.90
N ALA A 357 -17.99 -15.83 2.29
CA ALA A 357 -18.14 -14.84 3.35
C ALA A 357 -19.20 -13.79 3.03
N VAL A 358 -19.21 -13.25 1.80
CA VAL A 358 -20.24 -12.31 1.34
C VAL A 358 -21.62 -12.96 1.33
N GLN A 359 -21.73 -14.21 0.84
CA GLN A 359 -22.99 -14.94 0.80
C GLN A 359 -23.54 -15.21 2.21
N LYS A 360 -22.67 -15.54 3.17
CA LYS A 360 -23.05 -15.86 4.55
C LYS A 360 -23.42 -14.64 5.38
N TYR A 361 -22.61 -13.59 5.33
CA TYR A 361 -22.73 -12.44 6.23
C TYR A 361 -23.39 -11.22 5.59
N GLY A 362 -23.44 -11.13 4.25
CA GLY A 362 -24.08 -10.02 3.54
C GLY A 362 -23.60 -8.65 4.03
N THR A 363 -24.53 -7.82 4.50
CA THR A 363 -24.23 -6.48 5.02
C THR A 363 -23.47 -6.49 6.35
N GLU A 364 -23.45 -7.61 7.07
CA GLU A 364 -22.74 -7.74 8.35
C GLU A 364 -21.25 -8.07 8.17
N LEU A 365 -20.79 -8.37 6.95
CA LEU A 365 -19.41 -8.77 6.66
C LEU A 365 -18.38 -7.74 7.17
N GLU A 366 -18.69 -6.45 7.14
CA GLU A 366 -17.82 -5.38 7.68
C GLU A 366 -17.50 -5.54 9.18
N SER A 367 -18.38 -6.20 9.94
CA SER A 367 -18.15 -6.51 11.35
C SER A 367 -17.22 -7.71 11.56
N HIS A 368 -17.03 -8.56 10.55
CA HIS A 368 -16.15 -9.73 10.58
C HIS A 368 -14.72 -9.38 10.14
N GLN A 369 -14.09 -8.44 10.84
CA GLN A 369 -12.82 -7.84 10.44
C GLN A 369 -11.68 -8.85 10.24
N GLN A 370 -11.57 -9.88 11.08
CA GLN A 370 -10.52 -10.90 10.93
C GLN A 370 -10.67 -11.71 9.62
N LEU A 371 -11.90 -12.01 9.23
CA LEU A 371 -12.19 -12.68 7.96
C LEU A 371 -11.87 -11.77 6.77
N LEU A 372 -12.21 -10.48 6.87
CA LEU A 372 -11.83 -9.47 5.88
C LEU A 372 -10.31 -9.32 5.76
N MET A 373 -9.59 -9.35 6.87
CA MET A 373 -8.12 -9.30 6.88
C MET A 373 -7.52 -10.55 6.21
N ALA A 374 -8.04 -11.75 6.51
CA ALA A 374 -7.59 -12.96 5.84
C ALA A 374 -7.85 -12.92 4.32
N ALA A 375 -9.02 -12.46 3.89
CA ALA A 375 -9.33 -12.26 2.48
C ALA A 375 -8.44 -11.18 1.83
N ALA A 376 -8.09 -10.12 2.56
CA ALA A 376 -7.21 -9.06 2.09
C ALA A 376 -5.79 -9.57 1.87
N ASP A 377 -5.23 -10.34 2.80
CA ASP A 377 -3.90 -10.94 2.66
C ASP A 377 -3.86 -11.86 1.43
N ILE A 378 -4.90 -12.67 1.20
CA ILE A 378 -5.00 -13.49 -0.02
C ILE A 378 -4.97 -12.62 -1.29
N LEU A 379 -5.76 -11.54 -1.30
CA LEU A 379 -5.84 -10.62 -2.45
C LEU A 379 -4.50 -9.92 -2.71
N ILE A 380 -3.81 -9.49 -1.64
CA ILE A 380 -2.50 -8.85 -1.71
C ILE A 380 -1.48 -9.78 -2.36
N GLU A 381 -1.35 -11.01 -1.84
CA GLU A 381 -0.38 -11.99 -2.34
C GLU A 381 -0.63 -12.35 -3.81
N ILE A 382 -1.91 -12.50 -4.21
CA ILE A 382 -2.26 -12.72 -5.63
C ILE A 382 -1.79 -11.57 -6.51
N TYR A 383 -2.07 -10.32 -6.12
CA TYR A 383 -1.73 -9.15 -6.93
C TYR A 383 -0.21 -8.99 -7.06
N MET A 384 0.51 -9.18 -5.97
CA MET A 384 1.97 -9.07 -5.93
C MET A 384 2.64 -10.18 -6.74
N ALA A 385 2.22 -11.44 -6.55
CA ALA A 385 2.78 -12.58 -7.27
C ALA A 385 2.49 -12.50 -8.77
N GLU A 386 1.26 -12.16 -9.17
CA GLU A 386 0.90 -12.01 -10.58
C GLU A 386 1.71 -10.89 -11.24
N SER A 387 1.84 -9.73 -10.59
CA SER A 387 2.58 -8.60 -11.14
C SER A 387 4.06 -8.94 -11.34
N THR A 388 4.65 -9.66 -10.40
CA THR A 388 6.03 -10.16 -10.47
C THR A 388 6.23 -11.12 -11.63
N LEU A 389 5.30 -12.06 -11.79
CA LEU A 389 5.33 -13.05 -12.87
C LEU A 389 5.21 -12.38 -14.25
N LEU A 390 4.24 -11.48 -14.42
CA LEU A 390 3.99 -10.78 -15.68
C LEU A 390 5.16 -9.85 -16.08
N ARG A 391 5.75 -9.11 -15.13
CA ARG A 391 6.95 -8.31 -15.40
C ARG A 391 8.07 -9.21 -15.89
N THR A 392 8.32 -10.31 -15.19
CA THR A 392 9.44 -11.21 -15.46
C THR A 392 9.27 -11.94 -16.78
N GLU A 393 8.06 -12.40 -17.09
CA GLU A 393 7.75 -13.00 -18.40
C GLU A 393 7.99 -12.01 -19.54
N LYS A 394 7.54 -10.75 -19.38
CA LYS A 394 7.78 -9.70 -20.37
C LYS A 394 9.28 -9.44 -20.55
N LEU A 395 10.05 -9.46 -19.47
CA LEU A 395 11.51 -9.30 -19.51
C LEU A 395 12.18 -10.49 -20.20
N ALA A 396 11.79 -11.71 -19.87
CA ALA A 396 12.33 -12.94 -20.49
C ALA A 396 12.03 -13.00 -21.99
N LYS A 397 10.83 -12.60 -22.42
CA LYS A 397 10.45 -12.49 -23.83
C LYS A 397 11.28 -11.43 -24.58
N LYS A 398 11.62 -10.33 -23.91
CA LYS A 398 12.36 -9.22 -24.51
C LYS A 398 13.87 -9.48 -24.58
N GLU A 399 14.47 -9.93 -23.49
CA GLU A 399 15.93 -10.00 -23.31
C GLU A 399 16.48 -11.43 -23.54
N GLY A 400 15.62 -12.44 -23.43
CA GLY A 400 15.94 -13.87 -23.39
C GLY A 400 15.97 -14.42 -21.96
N ALA A 401 15.35 -15.59 -21.73
CA ALA A 401 15.23 -16.20 -20.39
C ALA A 401 16.58 -16.44 -19.69
N ASP A 402 17.63 -16.78 -20.45
CA ASP A 402 18.98 -17.01 -19.92
C ASP A 402 19.63 -15.75 -19.33
N LYS A 403 19.16 -14.55 -19.69
CA LYS A 403 19.70 -13.27 -19.20
C LYS A 403 18.96 -12.72 -17.98
N VAL A 404 17.84 -13.34 -17.60
CA VAL A 404 16.98 -12.86 -16.50
C VAL A 404 16.70 -13.96 -15.48
N GLN A 405 17.66 -14.87 -15.30
CA GLN A 405 17.49 -16.04 -14.45
C GLN A 405 17.27 -15.69 -12.98
N GLU A 406 17.83 -14.58 -12.50
CA GLU A 406 17.63 -14.09 -11.14
C GLU A 406 16.23 -13.51 -10.95
N GLN A 407 15.70 -12.77 -11.93
CA GLN A 407 14.32 -12.30 -11.90
C GLN A 407 13.33 -13.46 -11.97
N ILE A 408 13.63 -14.49 -12.78
CA ILE A 408 12.86 -15.75 -12.80
C ILE A 408 12.87 -16.40 -11.43
N ALA A 409 14.04 -16.50 -10.80
CA ALA A 409 14.16 -17.06 -9.46
C ALA A 409 13.38 -16.25 -8.40
N MET A 410 13.41 -14.91 -8.46
CA MET A 410 12.62 -14.05 -7.58
C MET A 410 11.12 -14.25 -7.81
N ALA A 411 10.66 -14.35 -9.05
CA ALA A 411 9.24 -14.59 -9.35
C ALA A 411 8.76 -15.94 -8.79
N GLN A 412 9.57 -17.00 -8.94
CA GLN A 412 9.27 -18.32 -8.40
C GLN A 412 9.30 -18.36 -6.87
N LEU A 413 10.31 -17.72 -6.27
CA LEU A 413 10.46 -17.65 -4.81
C LEU A 413 9.32 -16.85 -4.18
N TYR A 414 8.95 -15.71 -4.76
CA TYR A 414 7.81 -14.93 -4.26
C TYR A 414 6.50 -15.71 -4.36
N LEU A 415 6.23 -16.35 -5.51
CA LEU A 415 5.01 -17.15 -5.67
C LEU A 415 4.96 -18.31 -4.68
N TYR A 416 6.08 -18.98 -4.41
CA TYR A 416 6.15 -20.03 -3.40
C TYR A 416 5.68 -19.53 -2.02
N HIS A 417 6.18 -18.38 -1.58
CA HIS A 417 5.78 -17.77 -0.30
C HIS A 417 4.32 -17.32 -0.31
N ALA A 418 3.87 -16.71 -1.41
CA ALA A 418 2.48 -16.31 -1.61
C ALA A 418 1.52 -17.50 -1.47
N VAL A 419 1.86 -18.67 -2.04
CA VAL A 419 1.07 -19.90 -1.91
C VAL A 419 0.96 -20.33 -0.44
N ASP A 420 2.05 -20.30 0.32
CA ASP A 420 2.06 -20.68 1.74
C ASP A 420 1.20 -19.71 2.58
N ILE A 421 1.33 -18.40 2.36
CA ILE A 421 0.52 -17.38 3.03
C ILE A 421 -0.96 -17.55 2.69
N ILE A 422 -1.29 -17.71 1.40
CA ILE A 422 -2.68 -17.91 0.94
C ILE A 422 -3.27 -19.20 1.50
N ASN A 423 -2.49 -20.28 1.60
CA ASN A 423 -2.93 -21.52 2.23
C ASN A 423 -3.27 -21.29 3.71
N GLN A 424 -2.38 -20.63 4.45
CA GLN A 424 -2.62 -20.31 5.87
C GLN A 424 -3.88 -19.44 6.04
N LYS A 425 -3.99 -18.35 5.28
CA LYS A 425 -5.10 -17.38 5.39
C LYS A 425 -6.42 -17.93 4.87
N GLY A 426 -6.37 -18.74 3.81
CA GLY A 426 -7.52 -19.48 3.31
C GLY A 426 -8.05 -20.45 4.36
N LYS A 427 -7.15 -21.20 5.02
CA LYS A 427 -7.54 -22.10 6.11
C LYS A 427 -8.16 -21.34 7.28
N GLU A 428 -7.52 -20.25 7.72
CA GLU A 428 -8.01 -19.38 8.79
C GLU A 428 -9.44 -18.88 8.50
N GLY A 429 -9.69 -18.40 7.28
CA GLY A 429 -11.02 -17.98 6.85
C GLY A 429 -12.03 -19.12 6.89
N ILE A 430 -11.75 -20.23 6.19
CA ILE A 430 -12.68 -21.36 6.04
C ILE A 430 -13.10 -21.93 7.40
N VAL A 431 -12.15 -22.19 8.31
CA VAL A 431 -12.47 -22.78 9.61
C VAL A 431 -13.23 -21.84 10.55
N SER A 432 -13.25 -20.55 10.24
CA SER A 432 -13.90 -19.52 11.06
C SER A 432 -15.35 -19.27 10.68
N PHE A 433 -15.76 -19.59 9.44
CA PHE A 433 -17.14 -19.37 9.00
C PHE A 433 -17.86 -20.61 8.49
N ALA A 434 -17.18 -21.66 8.00
CA ALA A 434 -17.84 -22.86 7.51
C ALA A 434 -17.80 -23.98 8.57
N GLU A 435 -18.80 -24.86 8.57
CA GLU A 435 -18.86 -26.04 9.46
C GLU A 435 -19.26 -27.30 8.68
N GLY A 436 -19.10 -28.49 9.30
CA GLY A 436 -19.61 -29.75 8.76
C GLY A 436 -19.06 -30.12 7.38
N GLU A 437 -19.95 -30.51 6.46
CA GLU A 437 -19.59 -30.95 5.11
C GLU A 437 -19.06 -29.80 4.24
N GLU A 438 -19.65 -28.60 4.36
CA GLU A 438 -19.19 -27.40 3.66
C GLU A 438 -17.73 -27.11 4.00
N GLN A 439 -17.38 -27.08 5.29
CA GLN A 439 -16.01 -26.84 5.74
C GLN A 439 -15.03 -27.86 5.16
N ARG A 440 -15.39 -29.15 5.19
CA ARG A 440 -14.53 -30.22 4.65
C ARG A 440 -14.30 -30.05 3.15
N MET A 441 -15.35 -29.73 2.39
CA MET A 441 -15.27 -29.49 0.96
C MET A 441 -14.36 -28.29 0.65
N MET A 442 -14.54 -27.17 1.35
CA MET A 442 -13.71 -25.97 1.16
C MET A 442 -12.24 -26.21 1.51
N LEU A 443 -11.95 -26.97 2.58
CA LEU A 443 -10.58 -27.33 2.96
C LEU A 443 -9.92 -28.27 1.94
N MET A 444 -10.68 -29.20 1.34
CA MET A 444 -10.19 -30.00 0.22
C MET A 444 -9.91 -29.14 -1.02
N GLY A 445 -10.79 -28.18 -1.32
CA GLY A 445 -10.60 -27.17 -2.35
C GLY A 445 -9.34 -26.36 -2.16
N LEU A 446 -9.12 -25.82 -0.96
CA LEU A 446 -7.91 -25.09 -0.60
C LEU A 446 -6.67 -25.92 -0.87
N LYS A 447 -6.63 -27.16 -0.35
CA LYS A 447 -5.50 -28.08 -0.58
C LYS A 447 -5.26 -28.35 -2.06
N ARG A 448 -6.31 -28.45 -2.88
CA ARG A 448 -6.21 -28.63 -4.34
C ARG A 448 -5.65 -27.38 -5.03
N PHE A 449 -6.12 -26.19 -4.64
CA PHE A 449 -5.75 -24.93 -5.27
C PHE A 449 -4.38 -24.39 -4.84
N THR A 450 -3.82 -24.85 -3.73
CA THR A 450 -2.47 -24.45 -3.27
C THR A 450 -1.42 -25.53 -3.50
N LYS A 451 -1.74 -26.58 -4.27
CA LYS A 451 -0.81 -27.70 -4.52
C LYS A 451 -0.02 -27.48 -5.81
N TYR A 452 1.30 -27.42 -5.67
CA TYR A 452 2.25 -27.56 -6.79
C TYR A 452 2.27 -28.99 -7.33
N THR A 453 2.43 -29.11 -8.65
CA THR A 453 2.86 -30.34 -9.29
C THR A 453 4.36 -30.50 -9.13
N ASN A 454 5.14 -29.45 -9.42
CA ASN A 454 6.59 -29.43 -9.28
C ASN A 454 7.00 -28.37 -8.25
N MET A 455 7.43 -28.82 -7.08
CA MET A 455 7.91 -27.93 -6.02
C MET A 455 9.22 -27.27 -6.43
N PRO A 456 9.36 -25.93 -6.32
CA PRO A 456 10.62 -25.25 -6.59
C PRO A 456 11.65 -25.57 -5.51
N ASN A 457 12.93 -25.70 -5.90
CA ASN A 457 14.03 -25.77 -4.94
C ASN A 457 14.35 -24.36 -4.42
N VAL A 458 13.64 -23.93 -3.37
CA VAL A 458 13.74 -22.57 -2.81
C VAL A 458 15.13 -22.21 -2.28
N ILE A 459 15.94 -23.20 -1.85
CA ILE A 459 17.32 -22.94 -1.42
C ILE A 459 18.16 -22.54 -2.64
N ALA A 460 18.08 -23.30 -3.73
CA ALA A 460 18.80 -22.99 -4.96
C ALA A 460 18.35 -21.65 -5.58
N LEU A 461 17.06 -21.30 -5.47
CA LEU A 461 16.57 -19.98 -5.89
C LEU A 461 17.24 -18.86 -5.10
N ARG A 462 17.28 -18.96 -3.77
CA ARG A 462 17.92 -17.96 -2.90
C ARG A 462 19.42 -17.84 -3.18
N GLU A 463 20.12 -18.97 -3.32
CA GLU A 463 21.54 -19.00 -3.65
C GLU A 463 21.83 -18.28 -4.98
N LYS A 464 21.01 -18.51 -6.01
CA LYS A 464 21.13 -17.84 -7.31
C LYS A 464 20.98 -16.32 -7.17
N ILE A 465 19.93 -15.87 -6.51
CA ILE A 465 19.64 -14.43 -6.32
C ILE A 465 20.75 -13.76 -5.52
N ALA A 466 21.11 -14.35 -4.37
CA ALA A 466 22.10 -13.78 -3.47
C ALA A 466 23.49 -13.71 -4.11
N SER A 467 23.92 -14.77 -4.81
CA SER A 467 25.24 -14.82 -5.47
C SER A 467 25.43 -13.67 -6.45
N LYS A 468 24.39 -13.37 -7.26
CA LYS A 468 24.43 -12.26 -8.21
C LYS A 468 24.55 -10.90 -7.50
N LEU A 469 23.71 -10.66 -6.49
CA LEU A 469 23.70 -9.40 -5.75
C LEU A 469 24.99 -9.16 -4.95
N ILE A 470 25.54 -10.22 -4.35
CA ILE A 470 26.82 -10.21 -3.64
C ILE A 470 27.96 -9.85 -4.59
N ALA A 471 28.00 -10.46 -5.77
CA ALA A 471 29.02 -10.18 -6.79
C ALA A 471 28.95 -8.74 -7.31
N GLU A 472 27.74 -8.21 -7.51
CA GLU A 472 27.51 -6.82 -7.95
C GLU A 472 27.67 -5.81 -6.82
N ASN A 473 27.72 -6.29 -5.56
CA ASN A 473 27.85 -5.50 -4.35
C ASN A 473 26.76 -4.41 -4.20
N LYS A 474 25.52 -4.66 -4.68
CA LYS A 474 24.35 -3.77 -4.55
C LYS A 474 23.08 -4.44 -5.07
N TYR A 475 21.92 -3.85 -4.82
CA TYR A 475 20.68 -4.18 -5.54
C TYR A 475 20.74 -3.68 -7.00
N ILE A 476 20.41 -4.53 -7.99
CA ILE A 476 20.60 -4.24 -9.42
C ILE A 476 19.39 -4.50 -10.33
N PHE A 477 18.23 -4.90 -9.79
CA PHE A 477 17.08 -5.39 -10.59
C PHE A 477 15.98 -4.37 -10.83
#